data_AF-A0A0U2NVD3-F1
#
_entry.id   AF-A0A0U2NVD3-F1
#
_cell.length_a   1.000
_cell.length_b   1.000
_cell.length_c   1.000
_cell.angle_alpha   90.00
_cell.angle_beta   90.00
_cell.angle_gamma   90.00
#
_symmetry.space_group_name_H-M   'P 1'
#
loop_
_entity.id
_entity.type
_entity.pdbx_description
1 polymer ?
#
loop_
_entity_poly.entity_id
_entity_poly.type
_entity_poly.pdbx_seq_one_letter_code
_entity_poly.pdbx_strand_id
1 'polypeptide(L)'
;RKIKNEKISFFLPFKCLPAQHRKLLFISFVCAVLSGGTLPFFISVFGVILKNMYLGDDINPIILSLVSIGLVQFILSMISSYCMDVITSKILKTLKLEYLRSVFYQDGQFHDNNPGSKLRSDLDFYLEQVSSGIGTKFITIFTYASSFLGLYIWSLIKNARLTLC
;
A
#
# COMPACT_ATOMS: atom_id res chain seq x y z
N ARG A 1 16.06 20.15 24.01
CA ARG A 1 16.77 19.98 22.71
C ARG A 1 17.24 18.54 22.40
N LYS A 2 17.08 17.53 23.30
CA LYS A 2 17.56 16.14 23.07
C LYS A 2 16.55 15.15 22.44
N ILE A 3 15.31 15.54 22.19
CA ILE A 3 14.26 14.60 21.70
C ILE A 3 14.29 14.41 20.16
N LYS A 4 15.03 15.24 19.42
CA LYS A 4 14.96 15.28 17.95
C LYS A 4 15.63 14.09 17.23
N ASN A 5 16.25 13.15 17.95
CA ASN A 5 17.04 12.06 17.37
C ASN A 5 16.64 10.65 17.84
N GLU A 6 15.48 10.48 18.48
CA GLU A 6 14.96 9.12 18.65
C GLU A 6 14.39 8.61 17.33
N LYS A 7 14.99 7.52 16.83
CA LYS A 7 14.46 6.76 15.70
C LYS A 7 13.15 6.11 16.14
N ILE A 8 12.05 6.83 15.98
CA ILE A 8 10.71 6.29 16.17
C ILE A 8 10.55 5.09 15.22
N SER A 9 10.14 3.95 15.76
CA SER A 9 9.94 2.77 14.94
C SER A 9 8.82 3.02 13.93
N PHE A 10 9.07 2.76 12.65
CA PHE A 10 8.12 2.97 11.56
C PHE A 10 6.76 2.27 11.80
N PHE A 11 6.76 1.19 12.58
CA PHE A 11 5.58 0.40 12.90
C PHE A 11 4.76 0.89 14.10
N LEU A 12 5.19 1.96 14.78
CA LEU A 12 4.52 2.48 15.98
C LEU A 12 3.06 2.93 15.73
N PRO A 13 2.71 3.58 14.60
CA PRO A 13 1.33 3.92 14.27
C PRO A 13 0.41 2.69 14.13
N PHE A 14 0.96 1.57 13.64
CA PHE A 14 0.22 0.31 13.49
C PHE A 14 0.03 -0.44 14.82
N LYS A 15 0.87 -0.17 15.83
CA LYS A 15 0.72 -0.77 17.16
C LYS A 15 -0.45 -0.18 17.94
N CYS A 16 -0.82 1.07 17.64
CA CYS A 16 -1.94 1.80 18.25
C CYS A 16 -3.33 1.32 17.76
N LEU A 17 -3.39 0.39 16.80
CA LEU A 17 -4.64 -0.11 16.22
C LEU A 17 -5.30 -1.22 17.05
N PRO A 18 -6.64 -1.20 17.22
CA PRO A 18 -7.37 -2.31 17.82
C PRO A 18 -7.32 -3.56 16.93
N ALA A 19 -7.49 -4.74 17.55
CA ALA A 19 -7.28 -6.04 16.92
C ALA A 19 -8.10 -6.28 15.64
N GLN A 20 -9.31 -5.68 15.53
CA GLN A 20 -10.16 -5.79 14.35
C GLN A 20 -9.55 -5.11 13.12
N HIS A 21 -9.02 -3.89 13.26
CA HIS A 21 -8.38 -3.18 12.15
C HIS A 21 -7.04 -3.80 11.76
N ARG A 22 -6.37 -4.50 12.68
CA ARG A 22 -5.18 -5.30 12.37
C ARG A 22 -5.49 -6.48 11.44
N LYS A 23 -6.65 -7.14 11.61
CA LYS A 23 -7.11 -8.18 10.66
C LYS A 23 -7.39 -7.60 9.27
N LEU A 24 -8.02 -6.43 9.23
CA LEU A 24 -8.31 -5.71 7.99
C LEU A 24 -7.02 -5.36 7.22
N LEU A 25 -5.98 -4.93 7.94
CA LEU A 25 -4.65 -4.64 7.36
C LEU A 25 -4.02 -5.88 6.74
N PHE A 26 -4.11 -7.03 7.41
CA PHE A 26 -3.60 -8.29 6.87
C PHE A 26 -4.33 -8.69 5.58
N ILE A 27 -5.65 -8.49 5.53
CA ILE A 27 -6.46 -8.75 4.32
C ILE A 27 -6.03 -7.85 3.16
N SER A 28 -5.82 -6.55 3.39
CA SER A 28 -5.28 -5.64 2.36
C SER A 28 -3.94 -6.11 1.84
N PHE A 29 -3.05 -6.54 2.74
CA PHE A 29 -1.71 -6.98 2.39
C PHE A 29 -1.74 -8.20 1.48
N VAL A 30 -2.50 -9.24 1.86
CA VAL A 30 -2.67 -10.44 1.04
C VAL A 30 -3.26 -10.09 -0.33
N CYS A 31 -4.28 -9.23 -0.35
CA CYS A 31 -4.94 -8.82 -1.58
C CYS A 31 -4.01 -7.99 -2.51
N ALA A 32 -3.17 -7.13 -1.94
CA ALA A 32 -2.17 -6.36 -2.67
C ALA A 32 -1.08 -7.26 -3.28
N VAL A 33 -0.60 -8.25 -2.53
CA VAL A 33 0.38 -9.22 -3.03
C VAL A 33 -0.20 -10.04 -4.18
N LEU A 34 -1.43 -10.53 -4.04
CA LEU A 34 -2.14 -11.24 -5.11
C LEU A 34 -2.35 -10.36 -6.35
N SER A 35 -2.73 -9.10 -6.15
CA SER A 35 -2.89 -8.13 -7.24
C SER A 35 -1.57 -7.86 -7.98
N GLY A 36 -0.45 -7.79 -7.26
CA GLY A 36 0.88 -7.63 -7.88
C GLY A 36 1.29 -8.87 -8.70
N GLY A 37 0.93 -10.06 -8.23
CA GLY A 37 1.15 -11.33 -8.96
C GLY A 37 0.36 -11.45 -10.26
N THR A 38 -0.64 -10.60 -10.51
CA THR A 38 -1.41 -10.64 -11.76
C THR A 38 -0.60 -10.16 -12.97
N LEU A 39 0.35 -9.24 -12.79
CA LEU A 39 1.17 -8.72 -13.89
C LEU A 39 2.01 -9.79 -14.61
N PRO A 40 2.81 -10.65 -13.94
CA PRO A 40 3.54 -11.72 -14.62
C PRO A 40 2.60 -12.69 -15.35
N PHE A 41 1.41 -12.95 -14.79
CA PHE A 41 0.41 -13.79 -15.44
C PHE A 41 -0.14 -13.13 -16.73
N PHE A 42 -0.41 -11.83 -16.68
CA PHE A 42 -0.83 -11.04 -17.84
C PHE A 42 0.22 -11.10 -18.97
N ILE A 43 1.49 -10.85 -18.65
CA ILE A 43 2.60 -10.93 -19.63
C ILE A 43 2.69 -12.34 -20.23
N SER A 44 2.52 -13.39 -19.42
CA SER A 44 2.55 -14.77 -19.90
C SER A 44 1.46 -15.06 -20.93
N VAL A 45 0.21 -14.74 -20.61
CA VAL A 45 -0.94 -14.97 -21.51
C VAL A 45 -0.79 -14.15 -22.78
N PHE A 46 -0.34 -12.90 -22.66
CA PHE A 46 -0.06 -12.03 -23.80
C PHE A 46 1.01 -12.63 -24.75
N GLY A 47 2.07 -13.24 -24.21
CA GLY A 47 3.07 -13.94 -25.01
C GLY A 47 2.51 -15.12 -25.81
N VAL A 48 1.53 -15.84 -25.26
CA VAL A 48 0.83 -16.93 -25.98
C VAL A 48 -0.06 -16.37 -27.09
N ILE A 49 -0.75 -15.25 -26.84
CA ILE A 49 -1.56 -14.57 -27.87
C ILE A 49 -0.70 -14.18 -29.08
N LEU A 50 0.47 -13.56 -28.84
CA LEU A 50 1.39 -13.18 -29.93
C LEU A 50 1.87 -14.40 -30.73
N LYS A 51 2.13 -15.52 -30.06
CA LYS A 51 2.51 -16.77 -30.72
C LYS A 51 1.39 -17.33 -31.60
N ASN A 52 0.15 -17.33 -31.11
CA ASN A 52 -0.99 -17.87 -31.85
C ASN A 52 -1.42 -16.95 -33.00
N MET A 53 -1.26 -15.63 -32.85
CA MET A 53 -1.41 -14.68 -33.96
C MET A 53 -0.46 -14.98 -35.11
N TYR A 54 0.79 -15.37 -34.80
CA TYR A 54 1.77 -15.74 -35.81
C TYR A 54 1.45 -17.08 -36.49
N LEU A 55 0.89 -18.04 -35.74
CA LEU A 55 0.56 -19.38 -36.24
C LEU A 55 -0.81 -19.46 -36.95
N GLY A 56 -1.66 -18.43 -36.82
CA GLY A 56 -2.99 -18.40 -37.42
C GLY A 56 -4.05 -19.22 -36.68
N ASP A 57 -3.79 -19.60 -35.42
CA ASP A 57 -4.72 -20.35 -34.56
C ASP A 57 -5.79 -19.45 -33.91
N ASP A 58 -6.87 -20.06 -33.45
CA ASP A 58 -7.96 -19.37 -32.76
C ASP A 58 -7.51 -18.69 -31.45
N ILE A 59 -7.70 -17.37 -31.39
CA ILE A 59 -7.22 -16.51 -30.28
C ILE A 59 -8.35 -16.14 -29.30
N ASN A 60 -9.60 -16.20 -29.76
CA ASN A 60 -10.78 -15.81 -28.99
C ASN A 60 -10.85 -16.38 -27.56
N PRO A 61 -10.61 -17.69 -27.30
CA PRO A 61 -10.67 -18.22 -25.93
C PRO A 61 -9.58 -17.64 -25.02
N ILE A 62 -8.42 -17.28 -25.58
CA ILE A 62 -7.28 -16.74 -24.83
C ILE A 62 -7.50 -15.27 -24.48
N ILE A 63 -8.10 -14.51 -25.40
CA ILE A 63 -8.51 -13.12 -25.15
C ILE A 63 -9.53 -13.06 -24.01
N LEU A 64 -10.51 -13.97 -23.99
CA LEU A 64 -11.50 -14.03 -22.92
C LEU A 64 -10.84 -14.30 -21.55
N SER A 65 -9.82 -15.16 -21.51
CA SER A 65 -9.00 -15.37 -20.31
C SER A 65 -8.29 -14.08 -19.88
N LEU A 66 -7.69 -13.33 -20.81
CA LEU A 66 -7.02 -12.05 -20.52
C LEU A 66 -7.97 -11.03 -19.87
N VAL A 67 -9.20 -10.92 -20.38
CA VAL A 67 -10.23 -10.03 -19.82
C VAL A 67 -10.62 -10.47 -18.41
N SER A 68 -10.79 -11.77 -18.17
CA SER A 68 -11.15 -12.30 -16.86
C SER A 68 -10.09 -11.97 -15.79
N ILE A 69 -8.80 -12.04 -16.16
CA ILE A 69 -7.67 -11.72 -15.29
C ILE A 69 -7.67 -10.23 -14.93
N GLY A 70 -7.92 -9.35 -15.90
CA GLY A 70 -8.03 -7.91 -15.68
C GLY A 70 -9.16 -7.56 -14.72
N LEU A 71 -10.31 -8.24 -14.85
CA LEU A 71 -11.45 -8.04 -13.95
C LEU A 71 -11.12 -8.46 -12.51
N VAL A 72 -10.46 -9.61 -12.34
CA VAL A 72 -10.00 -10.08 -11.02
C VAL A 72 -9.01 -9.09 -10.42
N GLN A 73 -8.03 -8.59 -11.19
CA GLN A 73 -7.07 -7.59 -10.71
C GLN A 73 -7.77 -6.31 -10.24
N PHE A 74 -8.77 -5.85 -10.99
CA PHE A 74 -9.54 -4.66 -10.65
C PHE A 74 -10.25 -4.82 -9.30
N ILE A 75 -10.95 -5.94 -9.09
CA ILE A 75 -11.66 -6.22 -7.84
C ILE A 75 -10.68 -6.30 -6.66
N LEU A 76 -9.56 -7.01 -6.83
CA LEU A 76 -8.52 -7.13 -5.79
C LEU A 76 -7.87 -5.77 -5.46
N SER A 77 -7.61 -4.94 -6.46
CA SER A 77 -7.04 -3.61 -6.23
C SER A 77 -8.03 -2.68 -5.52
N MET A 78 -9.31 -2.75 -5.89
CA MET A 78 -10.37 -1.95 -5.28
C MET A 78 -10.56 -2.28 -3.80
N ILE A 79 -10.66 -3.58 -3.46
CA ILE A 79 -10.86 -4.00 -2.06
C ILE A 79 -9.64 -3.65 -1.20
N SER A 80 -8.42 -3.81 -1.74
CA SER A 80 -7.18 -3.48 -1.05
C SER A 80 -7.06 -1.98 -0.76
N SER A 81 -7.34 -1.14 -1.77
CA SER A 81 -7.27 0.32 -1.65
C SER A 81 -8.32 0.86 -0.68
N TYR A 82 -9.56 0.39 -0.80
CA TYR A 82 -10.66 0.78 0.09
C TYR A 82 -10.36 0.42 1.55
N CYS A 83 -9.88 -0.81 1.77
CA CYS A 83 -9.53 -1.26 3.11
C CYS A 83 -8.40 -0.43 3.75
N MET A 84 -7.37 -0.09 2.98
CA MET A 84 -6.27 0.76 3.47
C MET A 84 -6.71 2.20 3.76
N ASP A 85 -7.65 2.75 2.99
CA ASP A 85 -8.20 4.08 3.25
C ASP A 85 -8.97 4.13 4.58
N VAL A 86 -9.79 3.11 4.85
CA VAL A 86 -10.50 2.96 6.13
C VAL A 86 -9.52 2.86 7.31
N ILE A 87 -8.44 2.07 7.17
CA ILE A 87 -7.41 1.92 8.20
C ILE A 87 -6.69 3.25 8.45
N THR A 88 -6.29 3.95 7.39
CA THR A 88 -5.56 5.22 7.45
C THR A 88 -6.40 6.29 8.15
N SER A 89 -7.68 6.40 7.78
CA SER A 89 -8.63 7.31 8.43
C SER A 89 -8.78 7.04 9.93
N LYS A 90 -8.71 5.77 10.35
CA LYS A 90 -8.76 5.40 11.77
C LYS A 90 -7.46 5.76 12.50
N ILE A 91 -6.30 5.48 11.89
CA ILE A 91 -4.98 5.87 12.43
C ILE A 91 -4.94 7.37 12.68
N LEU A 92 -5.33 8.17 11.68
CA LEU A 92 -5.34 9.63 11.78
C LEU A 92 -6.23 10.13 12.92
N LYS A 93 -7.43 9.55 13.08
CA LYS A 93 -8.34 9.92 14.19
C LYS A 93 -7.74 9.60 15.55
N THR A 94 -7.12 8.43 15.71
CA THR A 94 -6.48 8.05 16.98
C THR A 94 -5.27 8.93 17.29
N LEU A 95 -4.41 9.20 16.31
CA LEU A 95 -3.27 10.10 16.47
C LEU A 95 -3.71 11.52 16.84
N LYS A 96 -4.77 12.02 16.19
CA LYS A 96 -5.34 13.33 16.51
C LYS A 96 -5.85 13.39 17.96
N LEU A 97 -6.54 12.34 18.42
CA LEU A 97 -7.05 12.27 19.79
C LEU A 97 -5.93 12.18 20.83
N GLU A 98 -4.93 11.33 20.63
CA GLU A 98 -3.79 11.18 21.53
C GLU A 98 -2.94 12.45 21.58
N TYR A 99 -2.72 13.11 20.43
CA TYR A 99 -2.03 14.40 20.39
C TYR A 99 -2.79 15.45 21.19
N LEU A 100 -4.09 15.64 20.92
CA LEU A 100 -4.89 16.63 21.65
C LEU A 100 -4.91 16.33 23.15
N ARG A 101 -5.09 15.06 23.54
CA ARG A 101 -5.02 14.64 24.94
C ARG A 101 -3.68 15.04 25.55
N SER A 102 -2.56 14.73 24.89
CA SER A 102 -1.23 15.08 25.38
C SER A 102 -1.01 16.59 25.51
N VAL A 103 -1.55 17.39 24.59
CA VAL A 103 -1.44 18.87 24.61
C VAL A 103 -2.21 19.47 25.78
N PHE A 104 -3.38 18.91 26.11
CA PHE A 104 -4.17 19.37 27.26
C PHE A 104 -3.54 19.06 28.62
N TYR A 105 -2.72 18.01 28.71
CA TYR A 105 -2.02 17.64 29.95
C TYR A 105 -0.69 18.38 30.16
N GLN A 106 -0.25 19.24 29.23
CA GLN A 106 1.00 19.99 29.38
C GLN A 106 0.84 21.21 30.30
N ASP A 107 1.94 21.61 30.93
CA ASP A 107 1.99 22.72 31.88
C ASP A 107 1.68 24.09 31.24
N GLY A 108 1.24 25.06 32.04
CA GLY A 108 0.92 26.42 31.57
C GLY A 108 2.09 27.11 30.85
N GLN A 109 3.33 26.89 31.30
CA GLN A 109 4.54 27.40 30.63
C GLN A 109 4.67 26.88 29.18
N PHE A 110 4.16 25.69 28.88
CA PHE A 110 4.15 25.19 27.50
C PHE A 110 3.12 25.93 26.64
N HIS A 111 1.93 26.20 27.17
CA HIS A 111 0.88 26.96 26.46
C HIS A 111 1.27 28.43 26.26
N ASP A 112 2.00 29.04 27.20
CA ASP A 112 2.54 30.39 27.04
C ASP A 112 3.56 30.49 25.89
N ASN A 113 4.36 29.44 25.69
CA ASN A 113 5.37 29.38 24.64
C ASN A 113 4.83 28.90 23.28
N ASN A 114 3.67 28.23 23.25
CA ASN A 114 3.11 27.62 22.05
C ASN A 114 1.63 28.02 21.91
N PRO A 115 1.32 29.05 21.09
CA PRO A 115 -0.06 29.46 20.89
C PRO A 115 -0.86 28.35 20.22
N GLY A 116 -2.14 28.24 20.58
CA GLY A 116 -3.03 27.19 20.09
C GLY A 116 -3.17 27.13 18.56
N SER A 117 -3.07 28.28 17.88
CA SER A 117 -3.07 28.36 16.41
C SER A 117 -1.87 27.62 15.80
N LYS A 118 -0.68 27.78 16.38
CA LYS A 118 0.53 27.08 15.95
C LYS A 118 0.43 25.58 16.18
N LEU A 119 -0.02 25.16 17.37
CA LEU A 119 -0.21 23.74 17.72
C LEU A 119 -1.19 23.03 16.78
N ARG A 120 -2.24 23.74 16.35
CA ARG A 120 -3.23 23.23 15.39
C ARG A 120 -2.64 23.10 13.99
N SER A 121 -1.98 24.13 13.49
CA SER A 121 -1.32 24.09 12.18
C SER A 121 -0.26 23.00 12.11
N ASP A 122 0.55 22.86 13.16
CA ASP A 122 1.55 21.80 13.27
C ASP A 122 0.89 20.41 13.25
N LEU A 123 -0.19 20.23 14.03
CA LEU A 123 -0.95 18.97 14.04
C LEU A 123 -1.49 18.59 12.66
N ASP A 124 -2.17 19.52 12.00
CA ASP A 124 -2.77 19.27 10.69
C ASP A 124 -1.67 18.93 9.66
N PHE A 125 -0.53 19.63 9.69
CA PHE A 125 0.64 19.33 8.86
C PHE A 125 1.24 17.93 9.13
N TYR A 126 1.40 17.53 10.39
CA TYR A 126 1.91 16.20 10.71
C TYR A 126 0.92 15.09 10.36
N LEU A 127 -0.38 15.29 10.55
CA LEU A 127 -1.41 14.33 10.16
C LEU A 127 -1.46 14.13 8.65
N GLU A 128 -1.29 15.20 7.87
CA GLU A 128 -1.23 15.11 6.40
C GLU A 128 0.00 14.33 5.93
N GLN A 129 1.18 14.57 6.53
CA GLN A 129 2.38 13.79 6.23
C GLN A 129 2.21 12.31 6.57
N VAL A 130 1.59 12.00 7.72
CA VAL A 130 1.29 10.62 8.11
C VAL A 130 0.30 9.98 7.14
N SER A 131 -0.74 10.70 6.73
CA SER A 131 -1.72 10.23 5.75
C SER A 131 -1.07 9.89 4.41
N SER A 132 -0.21 10.79 3.93
CA SER A 132 0.52 10.60 2.67
C SER A 132 1.47 9.40 2.74
N GLY A 133 2.13 9.18 3.88
CA GLY A 133 3.09 8.08 4.07
C GLY A 133 2.44 6.71 4.31
N ILE A 134 1.41 6.64 5.15
CA ILE A 134 0.77 5.38 5.59
C ILE A 134 -0.44 4.98 4.75
N GLY A 135 -0.98 5.93 3.96
CA GLY A 135 -2.16 5.76 3.13
C GLY A 135 -1.99 4.76 1.98
N THR A 136 -2.71 5.01 0.89
CA THR A 136 -2.70 4.15 -0.30
C THR A 136 -1.30 3.93 -0.89
N LYS A 137 -0.38 4.87 -0.69
CA LYS A 137 1.02 4.74 -1.14
C LYS A 137 1.72 3.54 -0.49
N PHE A 138 1.50 3.31 0.80
CA PHE A 138 2.13 2.22 1.54
C PHE A 138 1.81 0.86 0.91
N ILE A 139 0.54 0.61 0.59
CA ILE A 139 0.13 -0.66 -0.02
C ILE A 139 0.60 -0.78 -1.46
N THR A 140 0.61 0.32 -2.23
CA THR A 140 1.09 0.29 -3.61
C THR A 140 2.56 -0.08 -3.73
N ILE A 141 3.40 0.30 -2.75
CA ILE A 141 4.81 -0.12 -2.71
C ILE A 141 4.91 -1.64 -2.61
N PHE A 142 4.09 -2.28 -1.76
CA PHE A 142 4.05 -3.73 -1.65
C PHE A 142 3.50 -4.41 -2.91
N THR A 143 2.48 -3.83 -3.54
CA THR A 143 1.97 -4.34 -4.82
C THR A 143 3.09 -4.32 -5.87
N TYR A 144 3.81 -3.20 -6.03
CA TYR A 144 4.90 -3.11 -7.02
C TYR A 144 6.11 -3.98 -6.66
N ALA A 145 6.43 -4.13 -5.37
CA ALA A 145 7.46 -5.06 -4.94
C ALA A 145 7.08 -6.51 -5.28
N SER A 146 5.82 -6.91 -5.04
CA SER A 146 5.28 -8.22 -5.42
C SER A 146 5.34 -8.43 -6.93
N SER A 147 4.90 -7.44 -7.72
CA SER A 147 4.98 -7.49 -9.18
C SER A 147 6.40 -7.63 -9.70
N PHE A 148 7.34 -6.86 -9.12
CA PHE A 148 8.75 -6.92 -9.51
C PHE A 148 9.34 -8.30 -9.23
N LEU A 149 9.13 -8.83 -8.03
CA LEU A 149 9.55 -10.18 -7.67
C LEU A 149 8.90 -11.23 -8.58
N GLY A 150 7.60 -11.13 -8.82
CA GLY A 150 6.86 -12.05 -9.68
C GLY A 150 7.37 -12.06 -11.13
N LEU A 151 7.62 -10.88 -11.70
CA LEU A 151 8.19 -10.74 -13.04
C LEU A 151 9.61 -11.27 -13.11
N TYR A 152 10.43 -10.98 -12.10
CA TYR A 152 11.81 -11.44 -12.03
C TYR A 152 11.87 -12.97 -12.00
N ILE A 153 11.08 -13.60 -11.12
CA ILE A 153 10.99 -15.07 -11.00
C ILE A 153 10.47 -15.68 -12.30
N TRP A 154 9.40 -15.10 -12.88
CA TRP A 154 8.83 -15.57 -14.14
C TRP A 154 9.84 -15.51 -15.31
N SER A 155 10.61 -14.42 -15.37
CA SER A 155 11.64 -14.21 -16.40
C SER A 155 12.74 -15.26 -16.31
N LEU A 156 13.24 -15.55 -15.10
CA LEU A 156 14.26 -16.58 -14.88
C LEU A 156 13.81 -17.98 -15.32
N ILE A 157 12.53 -18.33 -15.10
CA ILE A 157 11.98 -19.64 -15.49
C ILE A 157 11.89 -19.75 -17.02
N LYS A 158 11.46 -18.69 -17.71
CA LYS A 158 11.22 -18.74 -19.15
C LYS A 158 12.52 -18.78 -19.96
N ASN A 159 13.48 -17.91 -19.64
CA ASN A 159 14.77 -17.89 -20.34
C ASN A 159 15.85 -17.16 -19.51
N ALA A 160 16.50 -17.87 -18.60
CA ALA A 160 17.59 -17.32 -17.80
C ALA A 160 18.72 -16.69 -18.64
N ARG A 161 18.99 -17.21 -19.84
CA ARG A 161 20.01 -16.67 -20.77
C ARG A 161 19.68 -15.27 -21.29
N LEU A 162 18.41 -14.95 -21.53
CA LEU A 162 17.99 -13.63 -22.04
C LEU A 162 17.85 -12.59 -20.92
N THR A 163 17.61 -13.03 -19.69
CA THR A 163 17.46 -12.14 -18.53
C THR A 163 18.79 -11.68 -17.94
N LEU A 164 19.87 -12.45 -18.14
CA LEU A 164 21.22 -12.20 -17.57
C LEU A 164 22.19 -11.52 -18.55
N CYS A 165 21.79 -11.29 -19.81
CA CYS A 165 22.53 -10.51 -20.81
C CYS A 165 22.06 -9.06 -20.80
#